data_AF-A0A7V5SSX9-F1
#
_entry.id   AF-A0A7V5SSX9-F1
#
_cell.length_a   1.000
_cell.length_b   1.000
_cell.length_c   1.000
_cell.angle_alpha   90.00
_cell.angle_beta   90.00
_cell.angle_gamma   90.00
#
_symmetry.space_group_name_H-M   'P 1'
#
loop_
_entity.id
_entity.type
_entity.pdbx_description
1 polymer ?
#
loop_
_entity_poly.entity_id
_entity_poly.type
_entity_poly.pdbx_seq_one_letter_code
_entity_poly.pdbx_strand_id
1 'polypeptide(L)' 'MKDNIKKVILLGSGALKIGEAGEFDYSGSQALKALREEGIQTILINPNIATVQTSEKIADKVYFLPVNPYFVEE' A
#
# COMPACT_ATOMS: atom_id res chain seq x y z
N MET A 1 9.41 12.57 15.46
CA MET A 1 8.09 12.78 14.81
C MET A 1 7.03 12.74 15.90
N LYS A 2 5.98 13.58 15.80
CA LYS A 2 4.87 13.60 16.77
C LYS A 2 4.23 12.20 16.79
N ASP A 3 4.33 11.54 17.94
CA ASP A 3 3.97 10.14 18.20
C ASP A 3 4.81 9.07 17.48
N ASN A 4 5.16 8.03 18.25
CA ASN A 4 5.96 6.90 17.79
C ASN A 4 5.08 5.95 16.95
N ILE A 5 4.77 6.36 15.71
CA ILE A 5 3.94 5.57 14.78
C ILE A 5 4.65 4.24 14.51
N LYS A 6 4.03 3.14 14.95
CA LYS A 6 4.60 1.78 14.80
C LYS A 6 4.06 1.04 13.58
N LYS A 7 2.91 1.47 13.05
CA LYS A 7 2.18 0.75 12.01
C LYS A 7 1.37 1.70 11.14
N VAL A 8 1.40 1.46 9.83
CA VAL A 8 0.68 2.25 8.82
C VAL A 8 -0.04 1.32 7.85
N ILE A 9 -1.26 1.69 7.47
CA ILE A 9 -2.00 1.10 6.36
C ILE A 9 -1.85 2.03 5.16
N LEU A 10 -1.42 1.48 4.02
CA LEU A 10 -1.39 2.16 2.72
C LEU A 10 -2.52 1.61 1.86
N LEU A 11 -3.34 2.51 1.33
CA LEU A 11 -4.43 2.19 0.41
C LEU A 11 -3.93 2.38 -1.02
N GLY A 12 -3.93 1.32 -1.82
CA GLY A 12 -3.53 1.37 -3.22
C GLY A 12 -4.58 2.01 -4.13
N SER A 13 -4.21 2.30 -5.38
CA SER A 13 -5.10 2.87 -6.41
C SER A 13 -6.12 1.87 -6.98
N GLY A 14 -5.89 0.56 -6.77
CA GLY A 14 -6.71 -0.48 -7.37
C GLY A 14 -6.43 -0.64 -8.87
N ALA A 15 -7.46 -1.02 -9.62
CA ALA A 15 -7.34 -1.32 -11.05
C ALA A 15 -6.90 -0.09 -11.85
N LEU A 16 -6.07 -0.29 -12.88
CA LEU A 16 -5.60 0.77 -13.77
C LEU A 16 -6.78 1.40 -14.52
N LYS A 17 -6.82 2.73 -14.54
CA LYS A 17 -7.82 3.53 -15.27
C LYS A 17 -7.12 4.59 -16.09
N ILE A 18 -7.82 5.17 -17.07
CA ILE A 18 -7.30 6.33 -17.79
C ILE A 18 -7.14 7.47 -16.77
N GLY A 19 -5.92 7.99 -16.64
CA GLY A 19 -5.58 9.02 -15.65
C GLY A 19 -5.24 8.49 -14.26
N GLU A 20 -5.23 7.17 -14.05
CA GLU A 20 -4.79 6.51 -12.81
C GLU A 20 -4.03 5.23 -13.16
N ALA A 21 -2.72 5.35 -13.35
CA ALA A 21 -1.89 4.29 -13.90
C ALA A 21 -0.68 3.95 -13.00
N GLY A 22 0.48 3.70 -13.63
CA GLY A 22 1.69 3.20 -12.96
C GLY A 22 2.32 4.19 -11.99
N GLU A 23 1.98 5.47 -12.05
CA GLU A 23 2.45 6.49 -11.12
C GLU A 23 2.08 6.17 -9.67
N PHE A 24 0.89 5.59 -9.43
CA PHE A 24 0.44 5.21 -8.10
C PHE A 24 1.12 3.94 -7.59
N ASP A 25 1.48 3.02 -8.49
CA ASP A 25 2.31 1.88 -8.13
C ASP A 25 3.72 2.32 -7.72
N TYR A 26 4.31 3.23 -8.50
CA TYR A 26 5.62 3.79 -8.18
C TYR A 26 5.62 4.53 -6.84
N SER A 27 4.70 5.50 -6.67
CA SER A 27 4.62 6.28 -5.43
C SER A 27 4.27 5.42 -4.21
N GLY A 28 3.33 4.47 -4.35
CA GLY A 28 2.98 3.53 -3.28
C GLY A 28 4.17 2.66 -2.87
N SER A 29 4.92 2.14 -3.85
CA SER A 29 6.14 1.35 -3.60
C SER A 29 7.23 2.16 -2.89
N GLN A 30 7.43 3.43 -3.28
CA GLN A 30 8.38 4.32 -2.60
C GLN A 30 7.95 4.61 -1.15
N ALA A 31 6.66 4.84 -0.90
CA ALA A 31 6.15 5.06 0.44
C ALA A 31 6.33 3.83 1.34
N LEU A 32 6.01 2.63 0.85
CA LEU A 32 6.21 1.38 1.57
C LEU A 32 7.69 1.15 1.90
N LYS A 33 8.58 1.40 0.94
CA LYS A 33 10.02 1.32 1.14
C LYS A 33 10.50 2.28 2.24
N ALA A 34 10.10 3.55 2.19
CA ALA A 34 10.51 4.56 3.17
C ALA A 34 10.00 4.22 4.58
N LEU A 35 8.74 3.79 4.70
CA LEU A 35 8.17 3.38 5.99
C LEU A 35 8.92 2.17 6.58
N ARG A 36 9.28 1.19 5.74
CA ARG A 36 10.05 0.03 6.14
C ARG A 36 11.46 0.41 6.63
N GLU A 37 12.14 1.33 5.94
CA GLU A 37 13.46 1.86 6.32
C GLU A 37 13.44 2.57 7.68
N GLU A 38 12.32 3.21 8.03
CA GLU A 38 12.08 3.82 9.34
C GLU A 38 11.62 2.81 10.41
N GLY A 39 11.57 1.51 10.09
CA GLY A 39 11.16 0.45 11.02
C GLY A 39 9.65 0.44 11.35
N ILE A 40 8.83 1.06 10.51
CA ILE A 40 7.38 1.12 10.65
C ILE A 40 6.76 -0.11 9.98
N GLN A 41 5.88 -0.82 10.68
CA GLN A 41 5.16 -1.95 10.12
C GLN A 41 4.17 -1.47 9.05
N THR A 42 4.20 -2.09 7.88
CA THR A 42 3.38 -1.69 6.73
C THR A 42 2.33 -2.73 6.39
N ILE A 43 1.10 -2.25 6.16
CA ILE A 43 0.02 -3.04 5.56
C ILE A 43 -0.39 -2.36 4.26
N LEU A 44 -0.47 -3.12 3.17
CA LEU A 44 -1.03 -2.66 1.90
C LEU A 44 -2.41 -3.28 1.68
N ILE A 45 -3.37 -2.48 1.25
CA ILE A 45 -4.64 -2.95 0.68
C ILE A 45 -4.67 -2.52 -0.78
N ASN A 46 -4.62 -3.47 -1.71
CA ASN A 46 -4.70 -3.20 -3.14
C ASN A 46 -5.21 -4.43 -3.91
N PRO A 47 -6.33 -4.35 -4.65
CA PRO A 47 -6.84 -5.48 -5.43
C PRO A 47 -6.03 -5.73 -6.72
N ASN A 48 -5.18 -4.79 -7.14
CA ASN A 48 -4.43 -4.91 -8.39
C ASN A 48 -3.15 -5.74 -8.21
N ILE A 49 -3.22 -7.00 -8.62
CA ILE A 49 -2.11 -7.97 -8.55
C ILE A 49 -0.94 -7.65 -9.49
N ALA A 50 -1.12 -6.76 -10.46
CA ALA A 50 -0.12 -6.42 -11.47
C ALA A 50 0.68 -5.17 -11.07
N THR A 51 1.15 -5.11 -9.82
CA THR A 51 1.87 -3.95 -9.27
C THR A 51 3.10 -4.35 -8.47
N VAL A 52 4.13 -3.50 -8.49
CA VAL A 52 5.33 -3.68 -7.67
C VAL A 52 4.97 -3.62 -6.19
N GLN A 53 4.09 -2.72 -5.77
CA GLN A 53 3.67 -2.60 -4.36
C GLN A 53 3.08 -3.89 -3.78
N THR A 54 2.44 -4.73 -4.60
CA THR A 54 1.89 -6.03 -4.16
C THR A 54 2.90 -7.19 -4.21
N SER A 55 4.15 -6.92 -4.61
CA SER A 55 5.20 -7.94 -4.66
C SER A 55 5.66 -8.35 -3.25
N GLU A 56 6.20 -9.56 -3.14
CA GLU A 56 6.77 -10.04 -1.89
C GLU A 56 7.82 -9.06 -1.35
N LYS A 57 7.84 -8.89 -0.03
CA LYS A 57 8.80 -8.05 0.72
C LYS A 57 8.67 -6.54 0.53
N ILE A 58 7.73 -6.04 -0.26
CA ILE A 58 7.48 -4.59 -0.39
C ILE A 58 6.66 -4.06 0.80
N ALA A 59 5.62 -4.77 1.22
CA ALA A 59 4.89 -4.53 2.46
C ALA A 59 5.03 -5.73 3.41
N ASP A 60 4.82 -5.53 4.72
CA ASP A 60 4.83 -6.64 5.69
C ASP A 60 3.57 -7.52 5.60
N LYS A 61 2.43 -6.91 5.22
CA LYS A 61 1.21 -7.64 4.90
C LYS A 61 0.50 -7.00 3.70
N VAL A 62 -0.02 -7.82 2.79
CA VAL A 62 -0.81 -7.38 1.64
C VAL A 62 -2.19 -8.01 1.72
N TYR A 63 -3.23 -7.20 1.55
CA TYR A 63 -4.61 -7.63 1.35
C TYR A 63 -5.03 -7.34 -0.08
N PHE A 64 -5.37 -8.40 -0.81
CA PHE A 64 -5.95 -8.32 -2.14
C PHE A 64 -7.47 -8.12 -2.05
N LEU A 65 -7.87 -7.01 -1.44
CA LEU A 65 -9.26 -6.64 -1.22
C LEU A 65 -9.59 -5.32 -1.93
N PRO A 66 -10.85 -5.07 -2.32
CA PRO A 66 -11.25 -3.78 -2.86
C PRO A 66 -10.98 -2.63 -1.88
N VAL A 67 -10.53 -1.49 -2.40
CA VAL A 67 -10.29 -0.29 -1.59
C VAL A 67 -11.61 0.49 -1.45
N ASN A 68 -12.44 0.08 -0.50
CA ASN A 68 -13.64 0.81 -0.09
C ASN A 68 -13.86 0.66 1.43
N PRO A 69 -14.67 1.52 2.08
CA PRO A 69 -14.80 1.54 3.53
C PRO A 69 -15.16 0.18 4.14
N TYR A 70 -16.08 -0.56 3.51
CA TYR A 70 -16.51 -1.87 4.00
C TYR A 70 -15.35 -2.86 4.15
N PHE A 71 -14.46 -2.95 3.17
CA PHE A 71 -13.33 -3.90 3.24
C PHE A 71 -12.13 -3.36 4.03
N VAL A 72 -12.05 -2.07 4.28
CA VAL A 72 -10.91 -1.44 4.99
C VAL A 72 -11.16 -1.40 6.50
N GLU A 73 -12.42 -1.31 6.94
CA GLU A 73 -12.79 -1.21 8.36
C GLU A 73 -12.89 -2.57 9.07
N GLU A 74 -13.05 -3.68 8.32
CA GLU A 74 -13.11 -5.07 8.82
C GLU A 74 -11.70 -5.69 9.01
#